data_AF-A0A7J9LUN6-F1
#
_entry.id   AF-A0A7J9LUN6-F1
#
_cell.length_a   1.000
_cell.length_b   1.000
_cell.length_c   1.000
_cell.angle_alpha   90.00
_cell.angle_beta   90.00
_cell.angle_gamma   90.00
#
_symmetry.space_group_name_H-M   'P 1'
#
loop_
_entity.id
_entity.type
_entity.pdbx_description
1 polymer ?
#
loop_
_entity_poly.entity_id
_entity_poly.type
_entity_poly.pdbx_seq_one_letter_code
_entity_poly.pdbx_strand_id
1 'polypeptide(L)'
;MCESRPLNSQSMVATLTSTPPSFLPLWRRKLPTFNPTHVQCLGTGKEALEISSNGYIKTNTTGFPEKGISTRPGTSSTPRPPRPRRIILVRHGESEGNVDETVYTRVPDPKIDLTEKGKAEAEECGWRIREMIEKDGANDWKVYFYVSPYKRTLETLRHLGLAFERSRISGMREEPRIREQDFGREKMRLDKALRLLYGRFFYRFPNGESAADVYDRITGFRETLKADIDIGRFQPPGEQSPNVNLIIVSHGLALRVFLMRWYKWTVQQFEGLNNMGNGNLIVMQKGYGGRYSLSMHHNEEELREFGLTDEMLIDQEWQKTARIGELNYDCPMVNSFFPHFEDEGCIT
;
A
#
# COMPACT_ATOMS: atom_id res chain seq x y z
N MET A 1 17.57 -54.94 -47.87
CA MET A 1 16.35 -55.56 -48.38
C MET A 1 15.56 -56.12 -47.21
N CYS A 2 14.33 -55.64 -47.00
CA CYS A 2 13.27 -56.30 -46.23
C CYS A 2 11.97 -55.66 -46.68
N GLU A 3 11.15 -56.42 -47.42
CA GLU A 3 9.90 -55.94 -47.97
C GLU A 3 8.73 -56.15 -47.00
N SER A 4 7.87 -55.13 -47.00
CA SER A 4 6.45 -55.10 -46.64
C SER A 4 5.69 -56.41 -46.39
N ARG A 5 4.79 -56.35 -45.39
CA ARG A 5 3.36 -56.69 -45.55
C ARG A 5 2.48 -55.84 -44.62
N PRO A 6 1.21 -55.54 -44.99
CA PRO A 6 0.38 -54.53 -44.34
C PRO A 6 -0.54 -55.10 -43.25
N LEU A 7 -1.11 -54.22 -42.43
CA LEU A 7 -2.22 -54.52 -41.51
C LEU A 7 -3.47 -53.74 -41.91
N ASN A 8 -4.59 -54.47 -41.98
CA ASN A 8 -5.87 -53.97 -42.49
C ASN A 8 -6.59 -53.01 -41.54
N SER A 9 -7.36 -52.11 -42.14
CA SER A 9 -8.44 -51.39 -41.48
C SER A 9 -9.62 -52.30 -41.16
N GLN A 10 -10.19 -52.16 -39.96
CA GLN A 10 -11.60 -52.44 -39.70
C GLN A 10 -12.18 -51.35 -38.82
N SER A 11 -13.37 -50.87 -39.20
CA SER A 11 -14.11 -49.84 -38.49
C SER A 11 -14.96 -50.44 -37.38
N MET A 12 -15.02 -49.76 -36.23
CA MET A 12 -16.19 -49.81 -35.37
C MET A 12 -16.61 -48.38 -35.04
N VAL A 13 -17.80 -48.02 -35.51
CA VAL A 13 -18.45 -46.74 -35.20
C VAL A 13 -19.11 -46.88 -33.84
N ALA A 14 -18.60 -46.18 -32.83
CA ALA A 14 -19.20 -46.07 -31.51
C ALA A 14 -19.79 -44.67 -31.32
N THR A 15 -21.07 -44.52 -31.68
CA THR A 15 -21.82 -43.28 -31.52
C THR A 15 -22.15 -43.04 -30.04
N LEU A 16 -21.40 -42.15 -29.37
CA LEU A 16 -21.72 -41.68 -28.03
C LEU A 16 -22.16 -40.21 -28.08
N THR A 17 -23.48 -40.02 -28.06
CA THR A 17 -24.13 -38.70 -27.98
C THR A 17 -24.01 -38.11 -26.57
N SER A 18 -23.09 -37.18 -26.35
CA SER A 18 -23.04 -36.38 -25.12
C SER A 18 -23.99 -35.18 -25.20
N THR A 19 -25.13 -35.28 -24.52
CA THR A 19 -26.08 -34.17 -24.37
C THR A 19 -25.50 -33.06 -23.48
N PRO A 20 -25.71 -31.77 -23.79
CA PRO A 20 -25.28 -30.66 -22.94
C PRO A 20 -26.11 -30.56 -21.64
N PRO A 21 -25.55 -30.02 -20.54
CA PRO A 21 -26.25 -29.89 -19.28
C PRO A 21 -27.38 -28.85 -19.36
N SER A 22 -28.56 -29.22 -18.88
CA SER A 22 -29.76 -28.38 -18.88
C SER A 22 -29.73 -27.34 -17.76
N PHE A 23 -29.82 -26.06 -18.14
CA PHE A 23 -30.12 -24.97 -17.20
C PHE A 23 -31.60 -25.02 -16.80
N LEU A 24 -31.89 -25.03 -15.49
CA LEU A 24 -33.24 -24.84 -14.95
C LEU A 24 -33.27 -23.59 -14.05
N PRO A 25 -34.24 -22.66 -14.22
CA PRO A 25 -34.30 -21.43 -13.46
C PRO A 25 -34.89 -21.64 -12.05
N LEU A 26 -34.15 -21.21 -11.03
CA LEU A 26 -34.56 -21.25 -9.61
C LEU A 26 -35.54 -20.12 -9.24
N TRP A 27 -36.84 -20.30 -9.50
CA TRP A 27 -37.89 -19.46 -8.90
C TRP A 27 -39.10 -20.26 -8.42
N ARG A 28 -39.70 -19.80 -7.31
CA ARG A 28 -40.89 -20.35 -6.59
C ARG A 28 -40.68 -21.65 -5.79
N ARG A 29 -40.15 -21.51 -4.57
CA ARG A 29 -40.67 -22.26 -3.40
C ARG A 29 -41.36 -21.29 -2.45
N LYS A 30 -42.57 -21.63 -2.00
CA LYS A 30 -43.33 -20.83 -1.02
C LYS A 30 -42.67 -20.97 0.36
N LEU A 31 -42.54 -19.85 1.07
CA LEU A 31 -42.16 -19.83 2.49
C LEU A 31 -43.30 -20.43 3.33
N PRO A 32 -43.01 -21.29 4.33
CA PRO A 32 -43.99 -21.65 5.34
C PRO A 32 -44.18 -20.49 6.32
N THR A 33 -45.42 -20.06 6.50
CA THR A 33 -45.84 -19.08 7.50
C THR A 33 -45.78 -19.68 8.91
N PHE A 34 -45.07 -19.04 9.84
CA PHE A 34 -45.01 -19.47 11.24
C PHE A 34 -45.83 -18.52 12.12
N ASN A 35 -46.93 -19.01 12.69
CA ASN A 35 -47.79 -18.26 13.62
C ASN A 35 -47.27 -18.48 15.06
N PRO A 36 -47.02 -17.42 15.85
CA PRO A 36 -46.60 -17.56 17.24
C PRO A 36 -47.83 -17.70 18.15
N THR A 37 -48.16 -18.92 18.57
CA THR A 37 -49.16 -19.16 19.64
C THR A 37 -48.58 -20.00 20.77
N HIS A 38 -48.34 -19.33 21.89
CA HIS A 38 -48.43 -19.82 23.29
C HIS A 38 -47.49 -20.95 23.77
N VAL A 39 -46.45 -20.59 24.54
CA VAL A 39 -46.09 -21.10 25.90
C VAL A 39 -45.18 -20.02 26.54
N GLN A 40 -45.71 -19.04 27.27
CA GLN A 40 -45.97 -19.06 28.73
C GLN A 40 -44.70 -18.92 29.60
N CYS A 41 -44.26 -17.67 29.82
CA CYS A 41 -43.35 -17.33 30.92
C CYS A 41 -44.15 -17.21 32.23
N LEU A 42 -43.63 -17.77 33.33
CA LEU A 42 -44.11 -17.42 34.68
C LEU A 42 -43.81 -15.95 34.97
N GLY A 43 -44.80 -15.23 35.49
CA GLY A 43 -44.60 -13.86 36.00
C GLY A 43 -45.09 -13.74 37.43
N THR A 44 -44.49 -12.82 38.18
CA THR A 44 -45.07 -12.06 39.31
C THR A 44 -44.09 -10.93 39.66
N GLY A 45 -44.47 -9.66 39.71
CA GLY A 45 -45.74 -9.04 39.33
C GLY A 45 -45.82 -7.57 39.77
N LYS A 46 -46.93 -6.88 39.40
CA LYS A 46 -47.53 -5.67 40.02
C LYS A 46 -46.67 -4.38 40.05
N GLU A 47 -47.18 -3.14 40.16
CA GLU A 47 -48.45 -2.44 39.87
C GLU A 47 -48.10 -0.93 40.04
N ALA A 48 -48.54 0.07 39.26
CA ALA A 48 -49.27 0.14 37.98
C ALA A 48 -48.93 1.50 37.29
N LEU A 49 -49.60 1.86 36.17
CA LEU A 49 -49.51 3.19 35.54
C LEU A 49 -50.86 3.91 35.63
N GLU A 50 -50.96 4.96 36.45
CA GLU A 50 -52.07 5.91 36.42
C GLU A 50 -51.65 7.18 35.66
N ILE A 51 -52.53 7.65 34.76
CA ILE A 51 -52.36 8.89 34.01
C ILE A 51 -53.53 9.81 34.35
N SER A 52 -53.22 10.96 34.94
CA SER A 52 -54.06 12.17 34.91
C SER A 52 -53.11 13.37 35.05
N SER A 53 -53.34 14.57 34.54
CA SER A 53 -54.20 15.11 33.48
C SER A 53 -53.92 16.62 33.50
N ASN A 54 -53.64 17.23 32.34
CA ASN A 54 -53.66 18.68 32.06
C ASN A 54 -52.74 19.63 32.86
N GLY A 55 -51.83 20.30 32.12
CA GLY A 55 -51.69 21.76 32.25
C GLY A 55 -50.28 22.34 32.36
N TYR A 56 -49.76 22.85 31.24
CA TYR A 56 -48.71 23.88 31.14
C TYR A 56 -47.35 23.64 31.85
N ILE A 57 -46.33 23.29 31.06
CA ILE A 57 -44.93 23.65 31.35
C ILE A 57 -44.36 24.43 30.16
N LYS A 58 -43.75 25.58 30.45
CA LYS A 58 -43.07 26.43 29.46
C LYS A 58 -41.78 25.77 28.97
N THR A 59 -41.51 25.97 27.68
CA THR A 59 -40.27 25.55 27.02
C THR A 59 -39.02 26.19 27.64
N ASN A 60 -38.03 25.38 27.98
CA ASN A 60 -36.62 25.78 28.03
C ASN A 60 -35.72 24.55 27.79
N THR A 61 -35.01 24.59 26.65
CA THR A 61 -33.73 23.92 26.37
C THR A 61 -33.51 22.48 26.89
N THR A 62 -33.99 21.48 26.16
CA THR A 62 -33.62 20.06 26.36
C THR A 62 -32.30 19.71 25.68
N GLY A 63 -31.17 19.96 26.36
CA GLY A 63 -29.91 19.23 26.11
C GLY A 63 -29.90 17.92 26.91
N PHE A 64 -29.57 16.79 26.28
CA PHE A 64 -29.58 15.48 26.95
C PHE A 64 -28.50 15.36 28.04
N PRO A 65 -28.82 14.80 29.22
CA PRO A 65 -27.87 14.72 30.34
C PRO A 65 -27.08 13.39 30.35
N GLU A 66 -25.95 13.32 29.65
CA GLU A 66 -25.00 12.22 29.86
C GLU A 66 -24.23 12.39 31.17
N LYS A 67 -24.80 11.88 32.27
CA LYS A 67 -24.06 11.67 33.52
C LYS A 67 -23.20 10.41 33.45
N GLY A 68 -21.93 10.60 33.15
CA GLY A 68 -20.84 9.97 33.89
C GLY A 68 -20.78 8.43 33.90
N ILE A 69 -20.56 7.80 32.74
CA ILE A 69 -19.76 6.57 32.73
C ILE A 69 -18.31 7.00 32.94
N SER A 70 -17.80 6.79 34.16
CA SER A 70 -16.38 7.00 34.48
C SER A 70 -15.54 5.91 33.81
N THR A 71 -15.18 6.12 32.54
CA THR A 71 -14.09 5.40 31.90
C THR A 71 -12.77 5.85 32.52
N ARG A 72 -12.45 5.30 33.70
CA ARG A 72 -11.03 5.14 34.08
C ARG A 72 -10.40 4.28 32.99
N PRO A 73 -9.48 4.79 32.15
CA PRO A 73 -8.71 3.90 31.30
C PRO A 73 -7.82 3.11 32.26
N GLY A 74 -8.02 1.80 32.34
CA GLY A 74 -7.07 0.93 33.02
C GLY A 74 -5.70 1.14 32.38
N THR A 75 -4.77 1.72 33.12
CA THR A 75 -3.44 2.07 32.62
C THR A 75 -2.59 0.81 32.46
N SER A 76 -2.83 0.04 31.40
CA SER A 76 -1.77 -0.78 30.80
C SER A 76 -0.80 0.19 30.11
N SER A 77 0.03 0.86 30.91
CA SER A 77 1.03 1.83 30.46
C SER A 77 2.24 1.15 29.81
N THR A 78 2.00 0.16 28.95
CA THR A 78 3.03 -0.36 28.05
C THR A 78 3.45 0.79 27.14
N PRO A 79 4.72 1.25 27.17
CA PRO A 79 5.17 2.31 26.29
C PRO A 79 4.93 1.90 24.84
N ARG A 80 4.49 2.86 24.00
CA ARG A 80 4.26 2.57 22.58
C ARG A 80 5.59 2.13 21.95
N PRO A 81 5.58 1.13 21.06
CA PRO A 81 6.79 0.67 20.42
C PRO A 81 7.47 1.80 19.62
N PRO A 82 8.80 1.84 19.60
CA PRO A 82 9.53 2.86 18.85
C PRO A 82 9.29 2.68 17.35
N ARG A 83 8.88 3.77 16.68
CA ARG A 83 8.70 3.79 15.23
C ARG A 83 10.05 3.55 14.51
N PRO A 84 10.11 2.75 13.43
CA PRO A 84 11.33 2.48 12.67
C PRO A 84 12.12 3.73 12.31
N ARG A 85 13.46 3.63 12.30
CA ARG A 85 14.37 4.71 11.90
C ARG A 85 14.19 5.11 10.44
N ARG A 86 13.97 4.14 9.55
CA ARG A 86 13.80 4.35 8.10
C ARG A 86 12.71 3.46 7.50
N ILE A 87 12.14 3.95 6.40
CA ILE A 87 11.44 3.17 5.39
C ILE A 87 12.21 3.39 4.08
N ILE A 88 12.83 2.33 3.56
CA ILE A 88 13.68 2.33 2.38
C ILE A 88 12.88 1.67 1.25
N LEU A 89 12.63 2.40 0.18
CA LEU A 89 11.90 1.93 -0.98
C LEU A 89 12.92 1.50 -2.04
N VAL A 90 12.85 0.27 -2.54
CA VAL A 90 13.82 -0.29 -3.49
C VAL A 90 13.09 -0.73 -4.76
N ARG A 91 13.48 -0.17 -5.91
CA ARG A 91 13.02 -0.68 -7.20
C ARG A 91 13.81 -1.95 -7.53
N HIS A 92 13.12 -2.97 -8.08
CA HIS A 92 13.78 -4.17 -8.57
C HIS A 92 14.96 -3.88 -9.52
N GLY A 93 15.94 -4.79 -9.54
CA GLY A 93 17.04 -4.78 -10.52
C GLY A 93 16.54 -4.89 -11.96
N GLU A 94 17.43 -4.73 -12.93
CA GLU A 94 17.12 -4.87 -14.35
C GLU A 94 16.48 -6.23 -14.65
N SER A 95 15.33 -6.21 -15.33
CA SER A 95 14.60 -7.42 -15.73
C SER A 95 14.65 -7.61 -17.24
N GLU A 96 14.40 -8.83 -17.72
CA GLU A 96 14.37 -9.11 -19.16
C GLU A 96 13.41 -8.16 -19.91
N GLY A 97 12.25 -7.85 -19.28
CA GLY A 97 11.27 -6.90 -19.80
C GLY A 97 11.69 -5.42 -19.74
N ASN A 98 12.77 -5.07 -19.05
CA ASN A 98 13.39 -3.74 -19.16
C ASN A 98 14.36 -3.63 -20.34
N VAL A 99 14.99 -4.75 -20.73
CA VAL A 99 15.87 -4.82 -21.90
C VAL A 99 15.07 -5.01 -23.19
N ASP A 100 14.05 -5.86 -23.17
CA ASP A 100 13.22 -6.25 -24.31
C ASP A 100 11.73 -6.19 -23.93
N GLU A 101 11.04 -5.12 -24.33
CA GLU A 101 9.58 -5.00 -24.14
C GLU A 101 8.76 -6.10 -24.84
N THR A 102 9.34 -6.85 -25.79
CA THR A 102 8.62 -7.97 -26.41
C THR A 102 8.46 -9.17 -25.47
N VAL A 103 9.26 -9.25 -24.38
CA VAL A 103 9.11 -10.29 -23.34
C VAL A 103 7.69 -10.34 -22.78
N TYR A 104 7.04 -9.19 -22.57
CA TYR A 104 5.66 -9.12 -22.07
C TYR A 104 4.62 -9.82 -22.98
N THR A 105 4.95 -10.07 -24.26
CA THR A 105 4.05 -10.80 -25.18
C THR A 105 4.14 -12.32 -25.04
N ARG A 106 5.23 -12.83 -24.44
CA ARG A 106 5.56 -14.26 -24.35
C ARG A 106 5.65 -14.78 -22.91
N VAL A 107 5.97 -13.93 -21.94
CA VAL A 107 6.05 -14.23 -20.52
C VAL A 107 5.08 -13.34 -19.75
N PRO A 108 4.18 -13.89 -18.90
CA PRO A 108 3.32 -13.08 -18.04
C PRO A 108 4.15 -12.18 -17.11
N ASP A 109 3.82 -10.89 -17.01
CA ASP A 109 4.57 -9.88 -16.23
C ASP A 109 5.00 -10.34 -14.82
N PRO A 110 4.16 -10.98 -13.98
CA PRO A 110 4.57 -11.46 -12.66
C PRO A 110 5.69 -12.52 -12.67
N LYS A 111 5.95 -13.16 -13.81
CA LYS A 111 6.93 -14.25 -13.99
C LYS A 111 8.24 -13.80 -14.63
N ILE A 112 8.37 -12.54 -15.05
CA ILE A 112 9.58 -12.03 -15.71
C ILE A 112 10.76 -12.00 -14.72
N ASP A 113 11.88 -12.53 -15.19
CA ASP A 113 13.15 -12.71 -14.49
C ASP A 113 14.02 -11.45 -14.42
N LEU A 114 14.94 -11.40 -13.45
CA LEU A 114 16.09 -10.49 -13.48
C LEU A 114 17.15 -10.91 -14.51
N THR A 115 17.79 -9.94 -15.14
CA THR A 115 19.05 -10.17 -15.87
C THR A 115 20.20 -10.40 -14.88
N GLU A 116 21.34 -10.94 -15.33
CA GLU A 116 22.54 -11.05 -14.49
C GLU A 116 23.00 -9.67 -13.97
N LYS A 117 22.84 -8.62 -14.79
CA LYS A 117 23.06 -7.23 -14.38
C LYS A 117 22.08 -6.82 -13.27
N GLY A 118 20.79 -7.13 -13.40
CA GLY A 118 19.80 -6.85 -12.36
C GLY A 118 20.04 -7.57 -11.03
N LYS A 119 20.65 -8.76 -11.06
CA LYS A 119 21.10 -9.48 -9.85
C LYS A 119 22.26 -8.77 -9.16
N ALA A 120 23.26 -8.33 -9.94
CA ALA A 120 24.38 -7.55 -9.42
C ALA A 120 23.93 -6.19 -8.85
N GLU A 121 23.05 -5.47 -9.55
CA GLU A 121 22.42 -4.21 -9.08
C GLU A 121 21.70 -4.41 -7.72
N ALA A 122 21.03 -5.55 -7.54
CA ALA A 122 20.32 -5.87 -6.31
C ALA A 122 21.27 -6.20 -5.15
N GLU A 123 22.38 -6.89 -5.42
CA GLU A 123 23.42 -7.16 -4.42
C GLU A 123 24.13 -5.87 -3.97
N GLU A 124 24.52 -5.01 -4.92
CA GLU A 124 25.10 -3.69 -4.63
C GLU A 124 24.12 -2.82 -3.81
N CYS A 125 22.84 -2.84 -4.14
CA CYS A 125 21.78 -2.20 -3.36
C CYS A 125 21.76 -2.68 -1.90
N GLY A 126 21.90 -3.98 -1.66
CA GLY A 126 22.01 -4.55 -0.32
C GLY A 126 23.20 -4.01 0.47
N TRP A 127 24.38 -3.98 -0.15
CA TRP A 127 25.59 -3.44 0.48
C TRP A 127 25.48 -1.93 0.76
N ARG A 128 24.93 -1.14 -0.17
CA ARG A 128 24.65 0.30 0.05
C ARG A 128 23.71 0.54 1.24
N ILE A 129 22.65 -0.26 1.37
CA ILE A 129 21.73 -0.16 2.52
C ILE A 129 22.41 -0.56 3.83
N ARG A 130 23.22 -1.62 3.82
CA ARG A 130 23.98 -2.04 5.01
C ARG A 130 24.95 -0.95 5.47
N GLU A 131 25.79 -0.45 4.57
CA GLU A 131 26.79 0.58 4.89
C GLU A 131 26.12 1.86 5.45
N MET A 132 24.99 2.27 4.86
CA MET A 132 24.15 3.37 5.35
C MET A 132 23.66 3.16 6.79
N ILE A 133 23.25 1.93 7.14
CA ILE A 133 22.75 1.61 8.48
C ILE A 133 23.92 1.50 9.48
N GLU A 134 25.04 0.89 9.09
CA GLU A 134 26.22 0.75 9.96
C GLU A 134 26.88 2.11 10.26
N LYS A 135 26.82 3.08 9.34
CA LYS A 135 27.23 4.48 9.56
C LYS A 135 26.47 5.20 10.68
N ASP A 136 25.32 4.69 11.14
CA ASP A 136 24.64 5.23 12.33
C ASP A 136 25.38 4.93 13.66
N GLY A 137 26.36 4.01 13.66
CA GLY A 137 27.12 3.61 14.85
C GLY A 137 26.34 2.79 15.89
N ALA A 138 25.06 2.49 15.63
CA ALA A 138 24.24 1.64 16.49
C ALA A 138 24.56 0.15 16.26
N ASN A 139 24.66 -0.65 17.33
CA ASN A 139 24.97 -2.08 17.20
C ASN A 139 23.72 -2.99 17.19
N ASP A 140 22.55 -2.46 17.49
CA ASP A 140 21.28 -3.19 17.68
C ASP A 140 20.34 -3.13 16.47
N TRP A 141 20.78 -2.55 15.35
CA TRP A 141 19.95 -2.38 14.15
C TRP A 141 19.40 -3.69 13.59
N LYS A 142 18.20 -3.60 13.03
CA LYS A 142 17.49 -4.70 12.35
C LYS A 142 16.90 -4.24 11.02
N VAL A 143 16.67 -5.19 10.11
CA VAL A 143 15.92 -4.99 8.87
C VAL A 143 14.67 -5.87 8.82
N TYR A 144 13.59 -5.34 8.25
CA TYR A 144 12.37 -6.11 7.96
C TYR A 144 11.89 -5.81 6.53
N PHE A 145 11.57 -6.86 5.78
CA PHE A 145 11.28 -6.75 4.36
C PHE A 145 9.78 -6.83 4.04
N TYR A 146 9.30 -5.92 3.20
CA TYR A 146 8.09 -6.11 2.41
C TYR A 146 8.50 -6.30 0.94
N VAL A 147 7.88 -7.23 0.24
CA VAL A 147 8.23 -7.53 -1.16
C VAL A 147 7.01 -7.82 -2.02
N SER A 148 7.01 -7.30 -3.24
CA SER A 148 6.00 -7.66 -4.23
C SER A 148 6.15 -9.13 -4.65
N PRO A 149 5.05 -9.88 -4.86
CA PRO A 149 5.10 -11.31 -5.23
C PRO A 149 5.58 -11.58 -6.67
N TYR A 150 6.06 -10.58 -7.40
CA TYR A 150 6.60 -10.76 -8.75
C TYR A 150 8.00 -11.37 -8.69
N LYS A 151 8.35 -12.19 -9.69
CA LYS A 151 9.62 -12.94 -9.71
C LYS A 151 10.83 -12.01 -9.60
N ARG A 152 10.93 -10.99 -10.46
CA ARG A 152 11.99 -9.95 -10.39
C ARG A 152 12.15 -9.26 -9.02
N THR A 153 11.08 -9.01 -8.27
CA THR A 153 11.18 -8.40 -6.93
C THR A 153 11.58 -9.40 -5.86
N LEU A 154 11.13 -10.66 -5.95
CA LEU A 154 11.59 -11.74 -5.08
C LEU A 154 13.07 -12.08 -5.32
N GLU A 155 13.53 -12.04 -6.57
CA GLU A 155 14.93 -12.21 -6.94
C GLU A 155 15.78 -11.02 -6.48
N THR A 156 15.29 -9.79 -6.63
CA THR A 156 15.95 -8.60 -6.06
C THR A 156 16.14 -8.79 -4.56
N LEU A 157 15.10 -9.21 -3.82
CA LEU A 157 15.21 -9.46 -2.38
C LEU A 157 16.23 -10.56 -2.04
N ARG A 158 16.34 -11.63 -2.85
CA ARG A 158 17.32 -12.70 -2.62
C ARG A 158 18.76 -12.19 -2.69
N HIS A 159 19.09 -11.41 -3.73
CA HIS A 159 20.44 -10.86 -3.91
C HIS A 159 20.73 -9.72 -2.92
N LEU A 160 19.78 -8.81 -2.71
CA LEU A 160 19.86 -7.75 -1.70
C LEU A 160 20.05 -8.31 -0.28
N GLY A 161 19.43 -9.46 0.01
CA GLY A 161 19.54 -10.15 1.29
C GLY A 161 20.95 -10.67 1.62
N LEU A 162 21.82 -10.86 0.63
CA LEU A 162 23.19 -11.39 0.82
C LEU A 162 24.07 -10.48 1.68
N ALA A 163 23.79 -9.16 1.69
CA ALA A 163 24.52 -8.20 2.51
C ALA A 163 24.24 -8.35 4.03
N PHE A 164 23.18 -9.05 4.45
CA PHE A 164 22.69 -9.05 5.83
C PHE A 164 22.83 -10.42 6.53
N GLU A 165 23.39 -10.45 7.74
CA GLU A 165 23.40 -11.67 8.54
C GLU A 165 21.98 -12.05 8.98
N ARG A 166 21.69 -13.35 9.13
CA ARG A 166 20.36 -13.84 9.56
C ARG A 166 19.87 -13.20 10.87
N SER A 167 20.79 -12.88 11.78
CA SER A 167 20.53 -12.21 13.07
C SER A 167 20.08 -10.75 12.94
N ARG A 168 20.36 -10.10 11.81
CA ARG A 168 19.91 -8.73 11.48
C ARG A 168 18.52 -8.70 10.86
N ILE A 169 18.06 -9.79 10.27
CA ILE A 169 16.77 -9.88 9.57
C ILE A 169 15.65 -10.26 10.56
N SER A 170 14.83 -9.28 10.97
CA SER A 170 13.65 -9.54 11.80
C SER A 170 12.58 -10.38 11.09
N GLY A 171 12.47 -10.27 9.76
CA GLY A 171 11.54 -11.07 8.96
C GLY A 171 11.28 -10.49 7.57
N MET A 172 10.41 -11.17 6.82
CA MET A 172 9.91 -10.70 5.52
C MET A 172 8.39 -10.96 5.42
N ARG A 173 7.72 -10.21 4.54
CA ARG A 173 6.32 -10.39 4.18
C ARG A 173 6.10 -10.09 2.71
N GLU A 174 5.51 -11.04 1.98
CA GLU A 174 5.00 -10.78 0.64
C GLU A 174 3.72 -9.92 0.72
N GLU A 175 3.60 -8.94 -0.18
CA GLU A 175 2.50 -8.00 -0.20
C GLU A 175 1.98 -7.80 -1.65
N PRO A 176 0.85 -8.42 -2.02
CA PRO A 176 0.27 -8.31 -3.36
C PRO A 176 -0.17 -6.90 -3.77
N ARG A 177 -0.37 -5.99 -2.81
CA ARG A 177 -0.79 -4.60 -3.08
C ARG A 177 0.34 -3.68 -3.56
N ILE A 178 1.60 -4.07 -3.41
CA ILE A 178 2.79 -3.34 -3.91
C ILE A 178 3.36 -3.91 -5.22
N ARG A 179 2.54 -4.60 -6.03
CA ARG A 179 2.87 -5.01 -7.42
C ARG A 179 2.89 -3.81 -8.39
N GLU A 180 3.49 -3.99 -9.56
CA GLU A 180 3.47 -2.95 -10.61
C GLU A 180 2.06 -2.71 -11.17
N GLN A 181 1.84 -1.58 -11.85
CA GLN A 181 0.63 -1.32 -12.64
C GLN A 181 0.37 -2.46 -13.64
N ASP A 182 -0.85 -2.99 -13.65
CA ASP A 182 -1.28 -3.89 -14.73
C ASP A 182 -1.54 -3.09 -16.02
N PHE A 183 -0.87 -3.46 -17.11
CA PHE A 183 -1.00 -2.82 -18.41
C PHE A 183 -2.02 -3.51 -19.34
N GLY A 184 -2.66 -4.60 -18.90
CA GLY A 184 -3.54 -5.40 -19.73
C GLY A 184 -2.76 -6.24 -20.77
N ARG A 185 -3.46 -6.72 -21.80
CA ARG A 185 -2.92 -7.64 -22.82
C ARG A 185 -2.57 -7.00 -24.18
N GLU A 186 -2.81 -5.70 -24.36
CA GLU A 186 -2.81 -5.06 -25.68
C GLU A 186 -1.61 -4.12 -25.94
N LYS A 187 -1.63 -3.42 -27.08
CA LYS A 187 -0.46 -2.86 -27.76
C LYS A 187 0.14 -1.65 -27.05
N MET A 188 0.94 -1.89 -26.01
CA MET A 188 1.62 -0.90 -25.16
C MET A 188 2.15 0.35 -25.86
N ARG A 189 2.64 0.28 -27.11
CA ARG A 189 3.21 1.44 -27.83
C ARG A 189 2.19 2.53 -28.17
N LEU A 190 0.97 2.18 -28.59
CA LEU A 190 -0.06 3.18 -28.91
C LEU A 190 -0.59 3.82 -27.61
N ASP A 191 -0.86 2.99 -26.62
CA ASP A 191 -1.42 3.39 -25.32
C ASP A 191 -0.44 4.26 -24.52
N LYS A 192 0.87 4.02 -24.63
CA LYS A 192 1.91 4.91 -24.07
C LYS A 192 1.83 6.34 -24.63
N ALA A 193 1.52 6.51 -25.92
CA ALA A 193 1.38 7.84 -26.52
C ALA A 193 0.08 8.52 -26.06
N LEU A 194 -1.05 7.79 -26.06
CA LEU A 194 -2.33 8.29 -25.55
C LEU A 194 -2.27 8.67 -24.06
N ARG A 195 -1.53 7.90 -23.25
CA ARG A 195 -1.27 8.19 -21.83
C ARG A 195 -0.58 9.54 -21.61
N LEU A 196 0.33 9.95 -22.49
CA LEU A 196 1.00 11.25 -22.39
C LEU A 196 0.05 12.41 -22.70
N LEU A 197 -0.92 12.19 -23.60
CA LEU A 197 -1.93 13.20 -23.95
C LEU A 197 -3.05 13.33 -22.90
N TYR A 198 -3.47 12.22 -22.30
CA TYR A 198 -4.60 12.18 -21.37
C TYR A 198 -4.23 12.49 -19.90
N GLY A 199 -2.94 12.36 -19.54
CA GLY A 199 -2.47 12.41 -18.16
C GLY A 199 -2.07 11.01 -17.66
N ARG A 200 -0.85 10.93 -17.12
CA ARG A 200 -0.21 9.67 -16.68
C ARG A 200 -0.91 9.03 -15.49
N PHE A 201 -1.61 9.80 -14.66
CA PHE A 201 -2.27 9.34 -13.44
C PHE A 201 -3.63 8.68 -13.72
N PHE A 202 -4.50 9.38 -14.45
CA PHE A 202 -5.89 8.95 -14.71
C PHE A 202 -6.05 8.03 -15.91
N TYR A 203 -5.10 7.99 -16.86
CA TYR A 203 -5.19 7.07 -17.99
C TYR A 203 -5.21 5.61 -17.53
N ARG A 204 -6.28 4.90 -17.89
CA ARG A 204 -6.45 3.47 -17.65
C ARG A 204 -6.13 2.69 -18.91
N PHE A 205 -5.24 1.70 -18.81
CA PHE A 205 -4.98 0.79 -19.92
C PHE A 205 -6.19 -0.13 -20.18
N PRO A 206 -6.48 -0.50 -21.45
CA PRO A 206 -7.52 -1.47 -21.78
C PRO A 206 -7.29 -2.81 -21.04
N ASN A 207 -8.28 -3.22 -20.24
CA ASN A 207 -8.21 -4.39 -19.35
C ASN A 207 -7.08 -4.35 -18.29
N GLY A 208 -6.56 -3.15 -17.96
CA GLY A 208 -5.51 -2.94 -16.95
C GLY A 208 -5.92 -1.99 -15.82
N GLU A 209 -4.93 -1.44 -15.14
CA GLU A 209 -5.01 -0.44 -14.07
C GLU A 209 -4.65 0.97 -14.61
N SER A 210 -5.19 2.01 -13.99
CA SER A 210 -4.64 3.38 -14.00
C SER A 210 -3.72 3.59 -12.78
N ALA A 211 -2.98 4.70 -12.69
CA ALA A 211 -2.22 4.98 -11.47
C ALA A 211 -3.15 5.31 -10.27
N ALA A 212 -4.39 5.76 -10.53
CA ALA A 212 -5.42 5.92 -9.50
C ALA A 212 -5.85 4.56 -8.91
N ASP A 213 -6.03 3.50 -9.72
CA ASP A 213 -6.28 2.15 -9.20
C ASP A 213 -5.12 1.65 -8.33
N VAL A 214 -3.88 1.96 -8.74
CA VAL A 214 -2.68 1.66 -7.94
C VAL A 214 -2.71 2.42 -6.60
N TYR A 215 -3.17 3.68 -6.59
CA TYR A 215 -3.27 4.52 -5.38
C TYR A 215 -4.22 3.94 -4.34
N ASP A 216 -5.34 3.35 -4.75
CA ASP A 216 -6.31 2.73 -3.83
C ASP A 216 -5.73 1.47 -3.15
N ARG A 217 -5.11 0.56 -3.92
CA ARG A 217 -4.48 -0.64 -3.33
C ARG A 217 -3.27 -0.29 -2.45
N ILE A 218 -2.49 0.72 -2.84
CA ILE A 218 -1.38 1.26 -2.04
C ILE A 218 -1.88 1.93 -0.76
N THR A 219 -3.05 2.59 -0.79
CA THR A 219 -3.69 3.13 0.43
C THR A 219 -3.97 2.02 1.44
N GLY A 220 -4.57 0.90 1.01
CA GLY A 220 -4.81 -0.25 1.87
C GLY A 220 -3.53 -0.86 2.46
N PHE A 221 -2.44 -0.90 1.68
CA PHE A 221 -1.13 -1.29 2.20
C PHE A 221 -0.59 -0.29 3.24
N ARG A 222 -0.68 1.03 2.98
CA ARG A 222 -0.19 2.07 3.91
C ARG A 222 -0.88 1.98 5.27
N GLU A 223 -2.19 1.71 5.33
CA GLU A 223 -2.87 1.49 6.62
C GLU A 223 -2.41 0.20 7.32
N THR A 224 -2.11 -0.87 6.57
CA THR A 224 -1.53 -2.11 7.13
C THR A 224 -0.14 -1.85 7.71
N LEU A 225 0.72 -1.14 6.96
CA LEU A 225 2.07 -0.75 7.38
C LEU A 225 2.03 0.14 8.62
N LYS A 226 1.10 1.11 8.67
CA LYS A 226 0.89 1.96 9.85
C LYS A 226 0.49 1.11 11.07
N ALA A 227 -0.45 0.20 10.92
CA ALA A 227 -0.86 -0.70 12.01
C ALA A 227 0.31 -1.59 12.49
N ASP A 228 1.06 -2.21 11.57
CA ASP A 228 2.24 -3.03 11.87
C ASP A 228 3.35 -2.21 12.61
N ILE A 229 3.51 -0.92 12.28
CA ILE A 229 4.37 0.04 13.02
C ILE A 229 3.81 0.33 14.42
N ASP A 230 2.53 0.68 14.52
CA ASP A 230 1.92 1.12 15.78
C ASP A 230 1.83 -0.01 16.83
N ILE A 231 1.77 -1.30 16.40
CA ILE A 231 1.88 -2.48 17.29
C ILE A 231 3.31 -2.99 17.49
N GLY A 232 4.30 -2.44 16.77
CA GLY A 232 5.71 -2.85 16.91
C GLY A 232 6.03 -4.23 16.35
N ARG A 233 5.32 -4.69 15.30
CA ARG A 233 5.40 -6.05 14.73
C ARG A 233 6.83 -6.56 14.44
N PHE A 234 7.74 -5.65 14.16
CA PHE A 234 9.07 -5.94 13.61
C PHE A 234 10.10 -6.43 14.64
N GLN A 235 9.74 -6.51 15.92
CA GLN A 235 10.64 -6.86 17.02
C GLN A 235 9.93 -7.71 18.08
N PRO A 236 10.65 -8.58 18.81
CA PRO A 236 10.08 -9.26 19.97
C PRO A 236 9.57 -8.27 21.03
N PRO A 237 8.43 -8.54 21.69
CA PRO A 237 8.01 -7.77 22.86
C PRO A 237 9.11 -7.77 23.94
N GLY A 238 9.48 -6.59 24.44
CA GLY A 238 10.56 -6.42 25.42
C GLY A 238 11.95 -6.11 24.82
N GLU A 239 12.21 -6.46 23.56
CA GLU A 239 13.49 -6.21 22.87
C GLU A 239 13.36 -5.13 21.78
N GLN A 240 12.70 -4.01 22.11
CA GLN A 240 12.32 -3.00 21.13
C GLN A 240 13.38 -1.89 20.97
N SER A 241 14.12 -1.95 19.85
CA SER A 241 15.05 -0.91 19.40
C SER A 241 14.39 0.15 18.51
N PRO A 242 14.81 1.43 18.56
CA PRO A 242 14.45 2.42 17.55
C PRO A 242 15.16 2.20 16.19
N ASN A 243 16.18 1.35 16.12
CA ASN A 243 17.06 1.17 14.96
C ASN A 243 16.59 0.09 13.97
N VAL A 244 15.26 -0.11 13.88
CA VAL A 244 14.62 -0.89 12.82
C VAL A 244 14.58 -0.10 11.52
N ASN A 245 14.95 -0.74 10.41
CA ASN A 245 14.82 -0.20 9.06
C ASN A 245 13.86 -1.10 8.27
N LEU A 246 12.78 -0.54 7.73
CA LEU A 246 11.86 -1.26 6.85
C LEU A 246 12.36 -1.14 5.41
N ILE A 247 12.39 -2.24 4.66
CA ILE A 247 12.83 -2.26 3.26
C ILE A 247 11.68 -2.78 2.40
N ILE A 248 11.24 -1.99 1.43
CA ILE A 248 10.07 -2.28 0.57
C ILE A 248 10.56 -2.49 -0.87
N VAL A 249 10.65 -3.76 -1.30
CA VAL A 249 11.13 -4.15 -2.63
C VAL A 249 9.94 -4.25 -3.60
N SER A 250 9.89 -3.35 -4.58
CA SER A 250 8.72 -3.12 -5.44
C SER A 250 9.14 -2.55 -6.82
N HIS A 251 8.26 -1.78 -7.46
CA HIS A 251 8.33 -1.40 -8.87
C HIS A 251 8.22 0.13 -9.05
N GLY A 252 8.50 0.61 -10.27
CA GLY A 252 8.71 2.04 -10.53
C GLY A 252 7.48 2.91 -10.26
N LEU A 253 6.31 2.54 -10.79
CA LEU A 253 5.09 3.32 -10.52
C LEU A 253 4.58 3.10 -9.10
N ALA A 254 4.55 1.83 -8.65
CA ALA A 254 4.06 1.47 -7.31
C ALA A 254 4.75 2.25 -6.18
N LEU A 255 6.06 2.47 -6.27
CA LEU A 255 6.82 3.23 -5.27
C LEU A 255 6.59 4.75 -5.37
N ARG A 256 6.44 5.32 -6.58
CA ARG A 256 6.01 6.73 -6.72
C ARG A 256 4.61 6.97 -6.16
N VAL A 257 3.68 6.05 -6.41
CA VAL A 257 2.32 6.10 -5.86
C VAL A 257 2.33 5.93 -4.34
N PHE A 258 3.23 5.12 -3.78
CA PHE A 258 3.44 5.03 -2.33
C PHE A 258 3.90 6.37 -1.73
N LEU A 259 4.87 7.04 -2.34
CA LEU A 259 5.34 8.36 -1.89
C LEU A 259 4.23 9.41 -2.00
N MET A 260 3.55 9.50 -3.14
CA MET A 260 2.37 10.37 -3.33
C MET A 260 1.31 10.12 -2.24
N ARG A 261 0.98 8.86 -1.96
CA ARG A 261 -0.01 8.51 -0.95
C ARG A 261 0.43 8.84 0.48
N TRP A 262 1.73 8.75 0.75
CA TRP A 262 2.35 9.00 2.05
C TRP A 262 2.41 10.49 2.36
N TYR A 263 3.00 11.27 1.46
CA TYR A 263 3.17 12.71 1.58
C TYR A 263 1.94 13.53 1.18
N LYS A 264 0.91 12.87 0.63
CA LYS A 264 -0.32 13.49 0.11
C LYS A 264 -0.07 14.45 -1.06
N TRP A 265 0.95 14.18 -1.86
CA TRP A 265 1.26 14.98 -3.05
C TRP A 265 0.10 15.00 -4.04
N THR A 266 -0.02 16.10 -4.78
CA THR A 266 -1.05 16.28 -5.81
C THR A 266 -0.78 15.38 -7.02
N VAL A 267 -1.79 15.25 -7.88
CA VAL A 267 -1.63 14.55 -9.17
C VAL A 267 -0.53 15.22 -10.01
N GLN A 268 -0.50 16.55 -10.08
CA GLN A 268 0.51 17.30 -10.84
C GLN A 268 1.94 17.05 -10.31
N GLN A 269 2.11 17.11 -8.98
CA GLN A 269 3.39 16.79 -8.32
C GLN A 269 3.82 15.33 -8.63
N PHE A 270 2.88 14.37 -8.57
CA PHE A 270 3.16 12.96 -8.93
C PHE A 270 3.55 12.76 -10.41
N GLU A 271 2.92 13.48 -11.34
CA GLU A 271 3.18 13.31 -12.77
C GLU A 271 4.56 13.83 -13.20
N GLY A 272 5.10 14.80 -12.46
CA GLY A 272 6.48 15.30 -12.58
C GLY A 272 7.56 14.35 -12.05
N LEU A 273 7.22 13.40 -11.18
CA LEU A 273 8.20 12.45 -10.61
C LEU A 273 8.76 11.49 -11.66
N ASN A 274 10.08 11.31 -11.64
CA ASN A 274 10.80 10.34 -12.46
C ASN A 274 10.77 8.93 -11.83
N ASN A 275 10.81 7.89 -12.66
CA ASN A 275 11.01 6.53 -12.13
C ASN A 275 12.45 6.40 -11.61
N MET A 276 12.63 5.86 -10.40
CA MET A 276 13.96 5.43 -9.92
C MET A 276 14.61 4.47 -10.93
N GLY A 277 15.94 4.51 -11.05
CA GLY A 277 16.71 3.51 -11.79
C GLY A 277 16.47 2.08 -11.29
N ASN A 278 16.75 1.09 -12.13
CA ASN A 278 16.74 -0.30 -11.70
C ASN A 278 17.78 -0.53 -10.58
N GLY A 279 17.42 -1.31 -9.56
CA GLY A 279 18.25 -1.52 -8.36
C GLY A 279 18.45 -0.31 -7.45
N ASN A 280 17.96 0.88 -7.82
CA ASN A 280 18.07 2.08 -6.97
C ASN A 280 16.96 2.16 -5.92
N LEU A 281 17.22 3.02 -4.94
CA LEU A 281 16.42 3.17 -3.74
C LEU A 281 16.15 4.65 -3.43
N ILE A 282 15.13 4.88 -2.62
CA ILE A 282 14.88 6.17 -1.96
C ILE A 282 14.55 5.91 -0.48
N VAL A 283 14.95 6.85 0.38
CA VAL A 283 15.00 6.68 1.85
C VAL A 283 14.12 7.71 2.51
N MET A 284 13.09 7.23 3.19
CA MET A 284 12.26 8.03 4.08
C MET A 284 12.79 7.82 5.50
N GLN A 285 13.54 8.78 6.02
CA GLN A 285 14.14 8.69 7.36
C GLN A 285 13.33 9.49 8.37
N LYS A 286 13.17 8.95 9.57
CA LYS A 286 12.45 9.59 10.67
C LYS A 286 13.20 10.85 11.12
N GLY A 287 12.57 12.00 10.96
CA GLY A 287 13.05 13.29 11.46
C GLY A 287 12.89 13.43 12.97
N TYR A 288 13.40 14.54 13.50
CA TYR A 288 13.39 14.90 14.91
C TYR A 288 11.97 14.98 15.51
N GLY A 289 10.98 15.41 14.72
CA GLY A 289 9.57 15.43 15.11
C GLY A 289 8.83 14.08 15.03
N GLY A 290 9.50 13.01 14.58
CA GLY A 290 8.94 11.65 14.47
C GLY A 290 8.15 11.36 13.19
N ARG A 291 8.02 12.35 12.30
CA ARG A 291 7.55 12.19 10.91
C ARG A 291 8.70 11.66 10.03
N TYR A 292 8.40 11.19 8.83
CA TYR A 292 9.42 10.69 7.89
C TYR A 292 9.63 11.70 6.78
N SER A 293 10.88 12.09 6.51
CA SER A 293 11.28 13.04 5.47
C SER A 293 12.32 12.39 4.56
N LEU A 294 12.30 12.76 3.28
CA LEU A 294 13.31 12.39 2.29
C LEU A 294 14.61 13.18 2.51
N SER A 295 14.51 14.48 2.82
CA SER A 295 15.64 15.39 3.08
C SER A 295 16.35 15.15 4.44
N MET A 296 16.00 14.08 5.15
CA MET A 296 16.82 13.52 6.23
C MET A 296 17.96 12.61 5.70
N HIS A 297 17.98 12.31 4.40
CA HIS A 297 18.97 11.43 3.77
C HIS A 297 19.42 11.92 2.39
N HIS A 298 18.46 12.30 1.53
CA HIS A 298 18.73 12.77 0.17
C HIS A 298 19.05 14.25 0.16
N ASN A 299 19.95 14.68 -0.73
CA ASN A 299 20.24 16.09 -0.96
C ASN A 299 19.23 16.72 -1.94
N GLU A 300 19.28 18.04 -2.10
CA GLU A 300 18.32 18.76 -2.95
C GLU A 300 18.46 18.39 -4.44
N GLU A 301 19.68 18.18 -4.93
CA GLU A 301 19.96 17.84 -6.33
C GLU A 301 19.37 16.46 -6.68
N GLU A 302 19.59 15.45 -5.82
CA GLU A 302 19.00 14.10 -5.94
C GLU A 302 17.46 14.15 -5.96
N LEU A 303 16.86 14.97 -5.10
CA LEU A 303 15.41 15.12 -5.02
C LEU A 303 14.83 15.87 -6.23
N ARG A 304 15.55 16.85 -6.78
CA ARG A 304 15.18 17.52 -8.03
C ARG A 304 15.32 16.60 -9.24
N GLU A 305 16.37 15.77 -9.31
CA GLU A 305 16.49 14.73 -10.35
C GLU A 305 15.35 13.71 -10.25
N PHE A 306 14.93 13.34 -9.04
CA PHE A 306 13.75 12.50 -8.82
C PHE A 306 12.42 13.21 -9.18
N GLY A 307 12.42 14.53 -9.35
CA GLY A 307 11.29 15.33 -9.83
C GLY A 307 10.49 16.06 -8.76
N LEU A 308 11.07 16.32 -7.57
CA LEU A 308 10.43 17.19 -6.57
C LEU A 308 10.42 18.66 -7.03
N THR A 309 9.29 19.33 -6.84
CA THR A 309 9.15 20.78 -6.99
C THR A 309 9.66 21.52 -5.75
N ASP A 310 9.87 22.83 -5.83
CA ASP A 310 10.28 23.68 -4.70
C ASP A 310 9.34 23.53 -3.49
N GLU A 311 8.03 23.49 -3.74
CA GLU A 311 7.00 23.25 -2.71
C GLU A 311 7.16 21.88 -2.04
N MET A 312 7.45 20.83 -2.81
CA MET A 312 7.68 19.50 -2.25
C MET A 312 8.95 19.46 -1.40
N LEU A 313 10.00 20.16 -1.81
CA LEU A 313 11.25 20.30 -1.04
C LEU A 313 11.03 21.06 0.27
N ILE A 314 10.25 22.15 0.24
CA ILE A 314 9.84 22.92 1.43
C ILE A 314 9.05 22.04 2.41
N ASP A 315 8.07 21.25 1.92
CA ASP A 315 7.39 20.26 2.78
C ASP A 315 8.40 19.25 3.34
N GLN A 316 9.30 18.68 2.54
CA GLN A 316 10.27 17.70 3.06
C GLN A 316 11.19 18.28 4.14
N GLU A 317 11.61 19.55 4.04
CA GLU A 317 12.35 20.22 5.10
C GLU A 317 11.51 20.42 6.36
N TRP A 318 10.27 20.89 6.24
CA TRP A 318 9.34 21.01 7.37
C TRP A 318 9.08 19.66 8.07
N GLN A 319 8.96 18.57 7.30
CA GLN A 319 8.73 17.21 7.83
C GLN A 319 9.90 16.67 8.69
N LYS A 320 11.08 17.32 8.67
CA LYS A 320 12.24 16.96 9.53
C LYS A 320 11.99 17.31 10.99
N THR A 321 11.30 18.42 11.27
CA THR A 321 11.08 18.94 12.63
C THR A 321 9.62 18.82 13.09
N ALA A 322 8.66 18.82 12.16
CA ALA A 322 7.24 18.76 12.46
C ALA A 322 6.83 17.49 13.24
N ARG A 323 5.99 17.68 14.27
CA ARG A 323 5.48 16.61 15.13
C ARG A 323 4.37 15.83 14.43
N ILE A 324 4.18 14.56 14.83
CA ILE A 324 3.19 13.66 14.22
C ILE A 324 1.75 14.24 14.24
N GLY A 325 1.39 15.02 15.26
CA GLY A 325 0.08 15.67 15.39
C GLY A 325 0.00 17.10 14.83
N GLU A 326 1.11 17.69 14.38
CA GLU A 326 1.08 19.00 13.75
C GLU A 326 0.49 18.88 12.34
N LEU A 327 -0.58 19.63 12.13
CA LEU A 327 -1.15 19.87 10.81
C LEU A 327 -0.29 20.91 10.09
N ASN A 328 -0.21 20.79 8.78
CA ASN A 328 0.42 21.80 7.94
C ASN A 328 -0.61 22.94 7.78
N TYR A 329 -0.72 23.78 8.81
CA TYR A 329 -1.66 24.92 8.83
C TYR A 329 -1.23 25.97 7.80
N ASP A 330 0.06 26.30 7.77
CA ASP A 330 0.69 27.19 6.79
C ASP A 330 1.12 26.42 5.53
N CYS A 331 0.27 25.53 5.02
CA CYS A 331 0.56 24.77 3.80
C CYS A 331 0.39 25.68 2.56
N PRO A 332 1.43 25.95 1.75
CA PRO A 332 1.35 26.87 0.61
C PRO A 332 0.24 26.51 -0.38
N MET A 333 -0.02 25.21 -0.56
CA MET A 333 -1.16 24.66 -1.31
C MET A 333 -2.51 25.30 -0.97
N VAL A 334 -2.80 25.60 0.31
CA VAL A 334 -4.12 26.13 0.71
C VAL A 334 -4.29 27.54 0.18
N ASN A 335 -3.29 28.41 0.39
CA ASN A 335 -3.32 29.79 -0.07
C ASN A 335 -3.32 29.87 -1.61
N SER A 336 -2.61 28.95 -2.29
CA SER A 336 -2.61 28.87 -3.76
C SER A 336 -3.98 28.53 -4.36
N PHE A 337 -4.81 27.73 -3.67
CA PHE A 337 -6.18 27.39 -4.13
C PHE A 337 -7.25 28.38 -3.64
N PHE A 338 -6.98 29.11 -2.56
CA PHE A 338 -7.87 30.11 -1.97
C PHE A 338 -7.14 31.46 -1.85
N PRO A 339 -6.84 32.15 -2.97
CA PRO A 339 -6.03 33.37 -2.97
C PRO A 339 -6.65 34.53 -2.17
N HIS A 340 -7.96 34.47 -1.89
CA HIS A 340 -8.65 35.44 -1.03
C HIS A 340 -8.25 35.36 0.46
N PHE A 341 -7.56 34.30 0.90
CA PHE A 341 -7.00 34.24 2.27
C PHE A 341 -5.74 35.09 2.44
N GLU A 342 -5.12 35.59 1.37
CA GLU A 342 -4.04 36.59 1.48
C GLU A 342 -4.60 37.95 1.95
N ASP A 343 -5.86 38.28 1.64
CA ASP A 343 -6.52 39.54 2.04
C ASP A 343 -7.01 39.54 3.49
N GLU A 344 -7.23 38.38 4.12
CA GLU A 344 -7.66 38.29 5.54
C GLU A 344 -6.50 38.49 6.54
N GLY A 345 -5.25 38.53 6.04
CA GLY A 345 -4.02 38.62 6.83
C GLY A 345 -3.58 40.03 7.25
N CYS A 346 -4.42 41.07 7.11
CA CYS A 346 -4.03 42.45 7.44
C CYS A 346 -5.14 43.26 8.11
N ILE A 347 -5.52 42.86 9.33
CA ILE A 347 -6.19 43.74 10.30
C ILE A 347 -5.23 43.96 11.47
N THR A 348 -4.67 45.18 11.54
CA THR A 348 -3.76 45.68 12.59
C THR A 348 -4.47 45.97 13.91
#